data_AF-A0A7S1WJU2-F1
#
_entry.id   AF-A0A7S1WJU2-F1
#
_cell.length_a   1.000
_cell.length_b   1.000
_cell.length_c   1.000
_cell.angle_alpha   90.00
_cell.angle_beta   90.00
_cell.angle_gamma   90.00
#
_symmetry.space_group_name_H-M   'P 1'
#
loop_
_entity.id
_entity.type
_entity.pdbx_description
1 polymer ?
#
loop_
_entity_poly.entity_id
_entity_poly.type
_entity_poly.pdbx_seq_one_letter_code
_entity_poly.pdbx_strand_id
1 'polypeptide(L)'
;AGVLEPGQVCTILQMSGGEREELMAFKETCSACRGLVDKVQAEKLYVFGGVDAWYHRPGNPLRAAEKFSPQTGQWEALPRTSVPRVGSVAGILSGRVYLLGGLGELDQTIEWFSPRLQRWETTRPAPKLSTARAFAAAVAVHGRLYICGGHDPKEGMVHRSLEVFDPSLARFELLPVTMLVPRADLAAARVPGQEARLFVCGGHDTSYVSHACDTAEALRLSGSGAAWQRLPSMTTPRHAHSAVTLEGSIVVCGGSNGVDRNHSSVEHFDWASRSWSPLPSMSV
;
A
#
# COMPACT_ATOMS: atom_id res chain seq x y z
N ALA A 1 14.08 12.32 -18.45
CA ALA A 1 14.36 12.46 -17.00
C ALA A 1 13.02 12.38 -16.29
N GLY A 2 12.72 11.25 -15.62
CA GLY A 2 11.40 11.01 -15.02
C GLY A 2 11.48 11.14 -13.51
N VAL A 3 10.81 12.14 -12.96
CA VAL A 3 10.40 12.18 -11.55
C VAL A 3 9.15 11.30 -11.46
N LEU A 4 9.06 10.43 -10.45
CA LEU A 4 7.82 9.67 -10.20
C LEU A 4 6.77 10.66 -9.68
N GLU A 5 5.72 10.88 -10.44
CA GLU A 5 4.61 11.77 -10.09
C GLU A 5 3.50 11.03 -9.31
N PRO A 6 2.62 11.75 -8.57
CA PRO A 6 1.47 11.18 -7.87
C PRO A 6 0.47 10.58 -8.88
N GLY A 7 0.56 9.28 -9.11
CA GLY A 7 -0.23 8.54 -10.10
C GLY A 7 0.36 7.15 -10.38
N GLN A 8 1.68 6.99 -10.17
CA GLN A 8 2.30 5.67 -10.18
C GLN A 8 1.86 4.84 -8.98
N VAL A 9 1.35 3.63 -9.25
CA VAL A 9 1.01 2.64 -8.23
C VAL A 9 2.25 1.78 -7.99
N CYS A 10 2.74 1.80 -6.75
CA CYS A 10 3.66 0.76 -6.27
C CYS A 10 2.86 -0.09 -5.30
N THR A 11 2.74 -1.37 -5.61
CA THR A 11 2.04 -2.30 -4.75
C THR A 11 2.94 -3.50 -4.50
N ILE A 12 3.00 -3.94 -3.26
CA ILE A 12 3.65 -5.20 -2.91
C ILE A 12 2.58 -6.25 -3.14
N LEU A 13 2.59 -6.83 -4.33
CA LEU A 13 1.70 -7.93 -4.63
C LEU A 13 2.25 -9.20 -3.99
N GLN A 14 1.36 -9.88 -3.29
CA GLN A 14 1.57 -11.23 -2.83
C GLN A 14 1.10 -12.16 -3.96
N MET A 15 1.86 -12.26 -5.06
CA MET A 15 1.46 -13.00 -6.25
C MET A 15 1.91 -14.47 -6.24
N SER A 16 1.02 -15.38 -6.61
CA SER A 16 1.38 -16.76 -6.99
C SER A 16 1.84 -16.84 -8.45
N GLY A 17 2.61 -17.88 -8.82
CA GLY A 17 3.13 -18.06 -10.18
C GLY A 17 2.07 -18.12 -11.30
N GLY A 18 0.79 -18.36 -10.97
CA GLY A 18 -0.34 -18.36 -11.90
C GLY A 18 -0.98 -16.99 -12.14
N GLU A 19 -0.88 -16.05 -11.19
CA GLU A 19 -1.46 -14.69 -11.28
C GLU A 19 -0.69 -13.76 -12.24
N ARG A 20 0.46 -14.22 -12.74
CA ARG A 20 1.19 -13.54 -13.84
C ARG A 20 0.36 -13.46 -15.12
N GLU A 21 -0.57 -14.38 -15.34
CA GLU A 21 -1.49 -14.35 -16.49
C GLU A 21 -2.70 -13.43 -16.27
N GLU A 22 -3.15 -13.23 -15.02
CA GLU A 22 -4.32 -12.39 -14.71
C GLU A 22 -4.04 -10.88 -14.88
N LEU A 23 -2.81 -10.42 -14.62
CA LEU A 23 -2.42 -9.03 -14.89
C LEU A 23 -2.36 -8.71 -16.40
N MET A 24 -2.36 -9.73 -17.26
CA MET A 24 -2.43 -9.58 -18.73
C MET A 24 -3.85 -9.25 -19.21
N ALA A 25 -4.88 -9.48 -18.38
CA ALA A 25 -6.30 -9.33 -18.76
C ALA A 25 -6.83 -7.88 -18.67
N PHE A 26 -6.03 -6.90 -18.23
CA PHE A 26 -6.46 -5.50 -18.05
C PHE A 26 -6.73 -4.74 -19.37
N LYS A 27 -6.83 -5.43 -20.51
CA LYS A 27 -6.99 -4.79 -21.83
C LYS A 27 -8.42 -4.64 -22.33
N GLU A 28 -9.43 -5.21 -21.67
CA GLU A 28 -10.79 -5.18 -22.22
C GLU A 28 -11.85 -4.99 -21.15
N THR A 29 -12.07 -3.76 -20.65
CA THR A 29 -13.41 -3.38 -20.14
C THR A 29 -13.62 -1.88 -19.98
N CYS A 30 -14.80 -1.46 -20.45
CA CYS A 30 -15.48 -0.17 -20.29
C CYS A 30 -15.02 1.01 -21.18
N SER A 31 -15.97 1.53 -21.97
CA SER A 31 -15.81 2.74 -22.80
C SER A 31 -15.50 4.01 -22.00
N ALA A 32 -15.80 4.01 -20.69
CA ALA A 32 -15.40 5.07 -19.75
C ALA A 32 -13.89 5.04 -19.42
N CYS A 33 -13.22 3.89 -19.55
CA CYS A 33 -11.79 3.72 -19.28
C CYS A 33 -10.88 4.18 -20.43
N ARG A 34 -11.40 4.37 -21.66
CA ARG A 34 -10.59 4.85 -22.80
C ARG A 34 -9.98 6.24 -22.55
N GLY A 35 -10.67 7.12 -21.85
CA GLY A 35 -10.14 8.44 -21.46
C GLY A 35 -9.08 8.40 -20.36
N LEU A 36 -9.07 7.35 -19.53
CA LEU A 36 -8.06 7.09 -18.50
C LEU A 36 -6.79 6.50 -19.11
N VAL A 37 -6.90 5.58 -20.08
CA VAL A 37 -5.75 4.96 -20.78
C VAL A 37 -4.89 6.01 -21.51
N ASP A 38 -5.50 7.05 -22.08
CA ASP A 38 -4.76 8.13 -22.75
C ASP A 38 -4.02 9.07 -21.79
N LYS A 39 -4.44 9.17 -20.52
CA LYS A 39 -3.72 9.92 -19.47
C LYS A 39 -2.66 9.09 -18.73
N VAL A 40 -2.79 7.77 -18.73
CA VAL A 40 -1.90 6.79 -18.06
C VAL A 40 -0.70 6.38 -18.95
N GLN A 41 -0.50 7.03 -20.11
CA GLN A 41 0.52 6.66 -21.11
C GLN A 41 2.00 6.70 -20.63
N ALA A 42 2.29 7.14 -19.40
CA ALA A 42 3.65 7.16 -18.84
C ALA A 42 3.82 6.40 -17.50
N GLU A 43 2.76 5.82 -16.93
CA GLU A 43 2.81 5.24 -15.60
C GLU A 43 3.28 3.78 -15.64
N LYS A 44 4.23 3.45 -14.76
CA LYS A 44 4.78 2.09 -14.61
C LYS A 44 4.30 1.53 -13.28
N LEU A 45 3.92 0.26 -13.27
CA LEU A 45 3.66 -0.48 -12.04
C LEU A 45 4.97 -1.10 -11.58
N TYR A 46 5.25 -1.00 -10.28
CA TYR A 46 6.39 -1.64 -9.65
C TYR A 46 5.92 -2.67 -8.62
N VAL A 47 6.51 -3.86 -8.66
CA VAL A 47 6.23 -4.98 -7.75
C VAL A 47 7.53 -5.44 -7.12
N PHE A 48 7.52 -5.62 -5.79
CA PHE A 48 8.70 -6.00 -5.02
C PHE A 48 8.35 -7.06 -3.99
N GLY A 49 9.21 -8.07 -3.85
CA GLY A 49 9.08 -9.12 -2.84
C GLY A 49 7.97 -10.13 -3.14
N GLY A 50 7.24 -10.54 -2.11
CA GLY A 50 6.18 -11.54 -2.18
C GLY A 50 6.67 -12.95 -1.79
N VAL A 51 5.87 -13.96 -2.08
CA VAL A 51 6.19 -15.38 -1.87
C VAL A 51 5.89 -16.18 -3.12
N ASP A 52 6.61 -17.29 -3.35
CA ASP A 52 6.43 -18.13 -4.54
C ASP A 52 5.28 -19.15 -4.47
N ALA A 53 4.64 -19.36 -3.32
CA ALA A 53 3.53 -20.30 -3.15
C ALA A 53 2.59 -19.93 -1.99
N TRP A 54 1.30 -20.29 -2.13
CA TRP A 54 0.28 -20.23 -1.07
C TRP A 54 -0.45 -21.58 -0.90
N TYR A 55 -1.03 -21.79 0.29
CA TYR A 55 -1.94 -22.89 0.67
C TYR A 55 -1.44 -24.34 0.73
N HIS A 56 -0.39 -24.74 0.00
CA HIS A 56 0.03 -26.16 -0.04
C HIS A 56 1.49 -26.42 0.34
N ARG A 57 2.33 -25.39 0.39
CA ARG A 57 3.70 -25.43 0.93
C ARG A 57 4.04 -24.08 1.56
N PRO A 58 4.95 -24.01 2.55
CA PRO A 58 5.51 -22.74 2.97
C PRO A 58 6.19 -22.09 1.77
N GLY A 59 5.60 -20.99 1.27
CA GLY A 59 6.17 -20.20 0.17
C GLY A 59 7.46 -19.52 0.62
N ASN A 60 8.45 -19.48 -0.26
CA ASN A 60 9.71 -18.81 0.02
C ASN A 60 9.55 -17.31 -0.21
N PRO A 61 9.96 -16.49 0.78
CA PRO A 61 10.14 -15.05 0.59
C PRO A 61 10.97 -14.73 -0.65
N LEU A 62 10.49 -13.80 -1.47
CA LEU A 62 11.14 -13.41 -2.72
C LEU A 62 11.98 -12.14 -2.56
N ARG A 63 13.05 -12.07 -3.36
CA ARG A 63 13.82 -10.85 -3.62
C ARG A 63 13.46 -10.19 -4.95
N ALA A 64 12.39 -10.68 -5.57
CA ALA A 64 11.98 -10.28 -6.90
C ALA A 64 11.64 -8.78 -6.91
N ALA A 65 12.01 -8.14 -8.01
CA ALA A 65 11.68 -6.76 -8.29
C ALA A 65 11.36 -6.72 -9.77
N GLU A 66 10.16 -6.27 -10.12
CA GLU A 66 9.67 -6.27 -11.49
C GLU A 66 8.93 -4.95 -11.74
N LYS A 67 8.99 -4.46 -12.98
CA LYS A 67 8.16 -3.34 -13.43
C LYS A 67 7.32 -3.75 -14.62
N PHE A 68 6.09 -3.27 -14.68
CA PHE A 68 5.20 -3.44 -15.80
C PHE A 68 5.01 -2.11 -16.54
N SER A 69 5.06 -2.18 -17.86
CA SER A 69 4.82 -1.06 -18.77
C SER A 69 3.47 -1.28 -19.45
N PRO A 70 2.41 -0.52 -19.08
CA PRO A 70 1.10 -0.63 -19.73
C PRO A 70 1.15 -0.36 -21.24
N GLN A 71 2.09 0.46 -21.69
CA GLN A 71 2.23 0.82 -23.11
C GLN A 71 2.69 -0.38 -23.95
N THR A 72 3.55 -1.22 -23.39
CA THR A 72 4.07 -2.41 -24.08
C THR A 72 3.37 -3.71 -23.65
N GLY A 73 2.66 -3.68 -22.52
CA GLY A 73 2.10 -4.88 -21.89
C GLY A 73 3.17 -5.85 -21.42
N GLN A 74 4.39 -5.37 -21.13
CA GLN A 74 5.53 -6.22 -20.80
C GLN A 74 6.01 -5.99 -19.36
N TRP A 75 6.41 -7.09 -18.72
CA TRP A 75 7.17 -7.08 -17.48
C TRP A 75 8.66 -7.03 -17.77
N GLU A 76 9.38 -6.25 -16.99
CA GLU A 76 10.84 -6.17 -17.02
C GLU A 76 11.38 -6.43 -15.61
N ALA A 77 12.36 -7.34 -15.52
CA ALA A 77 13.06 -7.61 -14.27
C ALA A 77 13.90 -6.40 -13.85
N LEU A 78 13.86 -6.08 -12.55
CA LEU A 78 14.67 -5.04 -11.92
C LEU A 78 15.75 -5.66 -11.03
N PRO A 79 16.75 -4.87 -10.59
CA PRO A 79 17.67 -5.31 -9.56
C PRO A 79 16.92 -5.81 -8.32
N ARG A 80 17.34 -6.97 -7.83
CA ARG A 80 16.74 -7.63 -6.67
C ARG A 80 16.96 -6.82 -5.38
N THR A 81 16.02 -6.91 -4.45
CA THR A 81 16.18 -6.34 -3.10
C THR A 81 17.39 -6.94 -2.38
N SER A 82 17.90 -6.24 -1.37
CA SER A 82 19.04 -6.72 -0.58
C SER A 82 18.72 -8.02 0.17
N VAL A 83 17.49 -8.14 0.69
CA VAL A 83 16.98 -9.32 1.39
C VAL A 83 15.61 -9.75 0.85
N PRO A 84 15.18 -11.00 1.07
CA PRO A 84 13.81 -11.42 0.79
C PRO A 84 12.79 -10.61 1.60
N ARG A 85 11.65 -10.27 1.00
CA ARG A 85 10.63 -9.39 1.61
C ARG A 85 9.22 -9.95 1.48
N VAL A 86 8.55 -10.10 2.62
CA VAL A 86 7.12 -10.48 2.73
C VAL A 86 6.46 -9.54 3.73
N GLY A 87 5.26 -9.08 3.43
CA GLY A 87 4.55 -8.13 4.29
C GLY A 87 5.29 -6.81 4.49
N SER A 88 6.28 -6.49 3.66
CA SER A 88 6.93 -5.17 3.68
C SER A 88 5.92 -4.10 3.28
N VAL A 89 6.25 -2.87 3.61
CA VAL A 89 5.47 -1.69 3.27
C VAL A 89 6.15 -0.99 2.11
N ALA A 90 5.39 -0.62 1.08
CA ALA A 90 5.87 0.20 -0.02
C ALA A 90 5.28 1.59 0.03
N GLY A 91 6.08 2.59 -0.32
CA GLY A 91 5.61 3.96 -0.47
C GLY A 91 6.44 4.74 -1.49
N ILE A 92 5.77 5.53 -2.34
CA ILE A 92 6.46 6.39 -3.31
C ILE A 92 6.66 7.77 -2.70
N LEU A 93 7.90 8.24 -2.66
CA LEU A 93 8.22 9.58 -2.18
C LEU A 93 9.38 10.16 -3.00
N SER A 94 9.21 11.40 -3.48
CA SER A 94 10.26 12.16 -4.18
C SER A 94 10.97 11.38 -5.30
N GLY A 95 10.20 10.69 -6.15
CA GLY A 95 10.79 9.95 -7.27
C GLY A 95 11.41 8.59 -6.93
N ARG A 96 11.21 8.08 -5.70
CA ARG A 96 11.79 6.82 -5.22
C ARG A 96 10.70 5.91 -4.66
N VAL A 97 10.92 4.61 -4.75
CA VAL A 97 10.08 3.63 -4.04
C VAL A 97 10.79 3.20 -2.78
N TYR A 98 10.22 3.50 -1.62
CA TYR A 98 10.73 3.07 -0.32
C TYR A 98 10.09 1.74 0.06
N LEU A 99 10.92 0.81 0.52
CA LEU A 99 10.52 -0.45 1.15
C LEU A 99 10.98 -0.43 2.61
N LEU A 100 10.06 -0.72 3.52
CA LEU A 100 10.32 -0.74 4.95
C LEU A 100 9.57 -1.87 5.66
N GLY A 101 10.15 -2.34 6.77
CA GLY A 101 9.57 -3.40 7.58
C GLY A 101 9.34 -4.71 6.85
N GLY A 102 8.33 -5.46 7.31
CA GLY A 102 8.00 -6.81 6.84
C GLY A 102 8.42 -7.91 7.80
N LEU A 103 8.19 -9.15 7.39
CA LEU A 103 8.59 -10.34 8.13
C LEU A 103 10.09 -10.62 7.95
N GLY A 104 10.76 -11.08 9.01
CA GLY A 104 12.15 -11.53 8.99
C GLY A 104 13.15 -10.57 9.65
N GLU A 105 14.43 -10.72 9.32
CA GLU A 105 15.54 -10.08 10.04
C GLU A 105 15.64 -8.55 9.86
N LEU A 106 14.96 -7.99 8.85
CA LEU A 106 15.02 -6.58 8.47
C LEU A 106 13.70 -5.81 8.72
N ASP A 107 12.90 -6.30 9.68
CA ASP A 107 11.57 -5.81 10.09
C ASP A 107 11.48 -4.34 10.55
N GLN A 108 12.63 -3.67 10.71
CA GLN A 108 12.71 -2.25 11.07
C GLN A 108 13.47 -1.39 10.06
N THR A 109 14.10 -1.97 9.05
CA THR A 109 15.00 -1.22 8.15
C THR A 109 14.29 -0.68 6.92
N ILE A 110 14.90 0.34 6.31
CA ILE A 110 14.45 0.96 5.07
C ILE A 110 15.51 0.85 3.96
N GLU A 111 15.07 0.49 2.77
CA GLU A 111 15.82 0.65 1.51
C GLU A 111 14.89 1.29 0.47
N TRP A 112 15.45 1.91 -0.56
CA TRP A 112 14.63 2.47 -1.63
C TRP A 112 15.22 2.21 -3.00
N PHE A 113 14.33 1.97 -3.96
CA PHE A 113 14.67 1.85 -5.36
C PHE A 113 14.67 3.24 -6.00
N SER A 114 15.73 3.55 -6.74
CA SER A 114 15.83 4.74 -7.57
C SER A 114 15.60 4.36 -9.03
N PRO A 115 14.42 4.61 -9.62
CA PRO A 115 14.19 4.30 -11.03
C PRO A 115 15.12 5.05 -11.97
N ARG A 116 15.61 6.24 -11.58
CA ARG A 116 16.60 6.98 -12.37
C ARG A 116 17.93 6.23 -12.45
N LEU A 117 18.36 5.62 -11.35
CA LEU A 117 19.66 4.95 -11.23
C LEU A 117 19.58 3.45 -11.46
N GLN A 118 18.36 2.90 -11.58
CA GLN A 118 18.06 1.47 -11.65
C GLN A 118 18.87 0.68 -10.60
N ARG A 119 18.78 1.10 -9.33
CA ARG A 119 19.45 0.42 -8.20
C ARG A 119 18.76 0.69 -6.88
N TRP A 120 18.99 -0.21 -5.93
CA TRP A 120 18.63 -0.04 -4.52
C TRP A 120 19.66 0.83 -3.81
N GLU A 121 19.17 1.69 -2.94
CA GLU A 121 19.96 2.61 -2.13
C GLU A 121 19.47 2.54 -0.67
N THR A 122 20.38 2.78 0.26
CA THR A 122 20.07 2.94 1.67
C THR A 122 21.11 3.87 2.29
N THR A 123 20.83 4.38 3.49
CA THR A 123 21.76 5.18 4.29
C THR A 123 22.58 4.28 5.21
N ARG A 124 23.72 4.78 5.70
CA ARG A 124 24.60 4.06 6.63
C ARG A 124 24.93 4.98 7.81
N PRO A 125 24.45 4.69 9.04
CA PRO A 125 23.51 3.62 9.38
C PRO A 125 22.12 3.84 8.75
N ALA A 126 21.39 2.76 8.50
CA ALA A 126 20.02 2.84 7.99
C ALA A 126 19.06 3.30 9.11
N PRO A 127 18.16 4.26 8.84
CA PRO A 127 17.07 4.65 9.73
C PRO A 127 16.24 3.42 10.07
N LYS A 128 15.83 3.36 11.33
CA LYS A 128 15.01 2.26 11.82
C LYS A 128 13.66 2.78 12.29
N LEU A 129 12.63 2.01 11.98
CA LEU A 129 11.34 2.15 12.63
C LEU A 129 11.49 1.98 14.14
N SER A 130 10.74 2.76 14.89
CA SER A 130 10.65 2.68 16.35
C SER A 130 10.02 1.36 16.78
N THR A 131 9.15 0.80 15.94
CA THR A 131 8.48 -0.47 16.17
C THR A 131 8.56 -1.35 14.93
N ALA A 132 8.86 -2.63 15.12
CA ALA A 132 8.83 -3.61 14.04
C ALA A 132 7.41 -3.73 13.51
N ARG A 133 7.24 -3.75 12.18
CA ARG A 133 5.91 -3.88 11.58
C ARG A 133 5.97 -4.57 10.23
N ALA A 134 5.10 -5.55 10.06
CA ALA A 134 4.71 -6.13 8.78
C ALA A 134 3.26 -5.72 8.47
N PHE A 135 2.85 -5.80 7.20
CA PHE A 135 1.46 -5.59 6.77
C PHE A 135 0.91 -4.21 7.17
N ALA A 136 1.78 -3.21 7.29
CA ALA A 136 1.37 -1.81 7.47
C ALA A 136 1.12 -1.16 6.10
N ALA A 137 0.52 0.03 6.11
CA ALA A 137 0.31 0.82 4.90
C ALA A 137 1.15 2.10 4.95
N ALA A 138 1.66 2.54 3.81
CA ALA A 138 2.36 3.81 3.72
C ALA A 138 1.73 4.77 2.70
N VAL A 139 1.75 6.06 3.03
CA VAL A 139 1.22 7.12 2.18
C VAL A 139 2.12 8.35 2.25
N ALA A 140 2.43 8.92 1.09
CA ALA A 140 3.24 10.13 1.01
C ALA A 140 2.36 11.39 1.10
N VAL A 141 2.68 12.27 2.04
CA VAL A 141 2.00 13.55 2.24
C VAL A 141 3.06 14.62 2.55
N HIS A 142 3.03 15.73 1.80
CA HIS A 142 3.91 16.89 2.01
C HIS A 142 5.41 16.53 2.14
N GLY A 143 5.91 15.66 1.26
CA GLY A 143 7.34 15.30 1.24
C GLY A 143 7.78 14.33 2.33
N ARG A 144 6.85 13.77 3.11
CA ARG A 144 7.10 12.76 4.14
C ARG A 144 6.31 11.50 3.85
N LEU A 145 6.80 10.36 4.34
CA LEU A 145 6.11 9.08 4.24
C LEU A 145 5.50 8.73 5.60
N TYR A 146 4.20 8.51 5.64
CA TYR A 146 3.44 8.14 6.84
C TYR A 146 3.17 6.64 6.82
N ILE A 147 3.52 5.93 7.88
CA ILE A 147 3.43 4.47 8.01
C ILE A 147 2.41 4.16 9.10
N CYS A 148 1.28 3.59 8.70
CA CYS A 148 0.09 3.39 9.53
C CYS A 148 -0.05 1.91 9.89
N GLY A 149 -0.18 1.61 11.19
CA GLY A 149 -0.54 0.27 11.67
C GLY A 149 0.49 -0.81 11.34
N GLY A 150 0.01 -1.99 11.01
CA GLY A 150 0.78 -3.22 10.83
C GLY A 150 0.79 -4.11 12.06
N HIS A 151 1.42 -5.25 11.90
CA HIS A 151 1.58 -6.31 12.90
C HIS A 151 3.05 -6.41 13.30
N ASP A 152 3.32 -6.40 14.60
CA ASP A 152 4.64 -6.74 15.15
C ASP A 152 4.77 -8.27 15.17
N PRO A 153 5.64 -8.88 14.34
CA PRO A 153 5.77 -10.34 14.29
C PRO A 153 6.38 -10.95 15.55
N LYS A 154 7.12 -10.16 16.35
CA LYS A 154 7.79 -10.62 17.56
C LYS A 154 6.84 -10.57 18.75
N GLU A 155 6.08 -9.48 18.87
CA GLU A 155 5.13 -9.27 19.97
C GLU A 155 3.73 -9.81 19.67
N GLY A 156 3.43 -10.17 18.42
CA GLY A 156 2.10 -10.67 18.01
C GLY A 156 1.00 -9.61 18.09
N MET A 157 1.37 -8.33 18.06
CA MET A 157 0.46 -7.20 18.31
C MET A 157 0.13 -6.46 17.02
N VAL A 158 -1.14 -6.12 16.85
CA VAL A 158 -1.60 -5.20 15.79
C VAL A 158 -1.54 -3.76 16.28
N HIS A 159 -0.92 -2.88 15.51
CA HIS A 159 -0.67 -1.50 15.88
C HIS A 159 -1.79 -0.55 15.46
N ARG A 160 -2.03 0.43 16.35
CA ARG A 160 -2.72 1.70 16.04
C ARG A 160 -1.76 2.86 15.77
N SER A 161 -0.45 2.60 15.88
CA SER A 161 0.59 3.62 15.83
C SER A 161 0.82 4.16 14.42
N LEU A 162 1.37 5.36 14.37
CA LEU A 162 1.73 6.08 13.16
C LEU A 162 3.18 6.53 13.27
N GLU A 163 4.02 6.08 12.35
CA GLU A 163 5.39 6.57 12.21
C GLU A 163 5.53 7.43 10.95
N VAL A 164 6.40 8.44 10.98
CA VAL A 164 6.66 9.31 9.85
C VAL A 164 8.13 9.29 9.51
N PHE A 165 8.45 8.98 8.27
CA PHE A 165 9.80 9.10 7.72
C PHE A 165 9.98 10.47 7.06
N ASP A 166 10.94 11.24 7.56
CA ASP A 166 11.40 12.47 6.94
C ASP A 166 12.71 12.20 6.16
N PRO A 167 12.69 12.19 4.82
CA PRO A 167 13.88 11.88 4.02
C PRO A 167 14.96 12.95 4.13
N SER A 168 14.62 14.20 4.49
CA SER A 168 15.60 15.29 4.65
C SER A 168 16.45 15.11 5.91
N LEU A 169 15.88 14.43 6.91
CA LEU A 169 16.50 14.17 8.20
C LEU A 169 16.99 12.72 8.33
N ALA A 170 16.67 11.88 7.35
CA ALA A 170 16.91 10.44 7.36
C ALA A 170 16.54 9.80 8.71
N ARG A 171 15.33 10.06 9.20
CA ARG A 171 14.86 9.47 10.46
C ARG A 171 13.36 9.23 10.47
N PHE A 172 12.97 8.30 11.32
CA PHE A 172 11.58 8.08 11.69
C PHE A 172 11.23 8.87 12.95
N GLU A 173 9.97 9.26 13.05
CA GLU A 173 9.36 9.86 14.23
C GLU A 173 8.05 9.12 14.51
N LEU A 174 7.90 8.58 15.73
CA LEU A 174 6.64 8.05 16.22
C LEU A 174 5.74 9.22 16.64
N LEU A 175 4.58 9.36 16.00
CA LEU A 175 3.65 10.42 16.35
C LEU A 175 2.83 10.04 17.59
N PRO A 176 2.48 11.03 18.45
CA PRO A 176 1.67 10.78 19.65
C PRO A 176 0.20 10.51 19.35
N VAL A 177 -0.22 10.71 18.09
CA VAL A 177 -1.59 10.42 17.64
C VAL A 177 -1.68 8.99 17.12
N THR A 178 -2.81 8.34 17.37
CA THR A 178 -3.04 6.94 17.00
C THR A 178 -4.38 6.79 16.31
N MET A 179 -4.45 5.80 15.41
CA MET A 179 -5.71 5.37 14.81
C MET A 179 -6.69 4.94 15.90
N LEU A 180 -7.98 5.09 15.64
CA LEU A 180 -9.03 4.67 16.57
C LEU A 180 -9.11 3.14 16.65
N VAL A 181 -8.81 2.45 15.55
CA VAL A 181 -8.77 0.98 15.47
C VAL A 181 -7.34 0.52 15.13
N PRO A 182 -6.79 -0.50 15.82
CA PRO A 182 -5.54 -1.14 15.39
C PRO A 182 -5.78 -1.88 14.08
N ARG A 183 -4.83 -1.83 13.14
CA ARG A 183 -5.02 -2.42 11.81
C ARG A 183 -3.73 -3.01 11.26
N ALA A 184 -3.78 -4.24 10.76
CA ALA A 184 -2.79 -4.83 9.87
C ALA A 184 -3.48 -5.27 8.56
N ASP A 185 -2.72 -5.42 7.47
CA ASP A 185 -3.23 -5.68 6.11
C ASP A 185 -4.29 -4.64 5.66
N LEU A 186 -4.13 -3.42 6.16
CA LEU A 186 -4.93 -2.25 5.82
C LEU A 186 -4.49 -1.62 4.51
N ALA A 187 -5.37 -0.80 3.94
CA ALA A 187 -5.00 0.08 2.85
C ALA A 187 -4.94 1.54 3.32
N ALA A 188 -4.08 2.32 2.68
CA ALA A 188 -3.99 3.76 2.91
C ALA A 188 -3.94 4.52 1.58
N ALA A 189 -4.53 5.72 1.57
CA ALA A 189 -4.54 6.60 0.41
C ALA A 189 -4.40 8.07 0.85
N ARG A 190 -3.90 8.92 -0.04
CA ARG A 190 -3.87 10.37 0.22
C ARG A 190 -5.23 10.96 -0.11
N VAL A 191 -5.83 11.68 0.83
CA VAL A 191 -7.09 12.37 0.55
C VAL A 191 -6.82 13.56 -0.38
N PRO A 192 -7.59 13.74 -1.47
CA PRO A 192 -7.50 14.92 -2.34
C PRO A 192 -7.77 16.23 -1.61
N GLY A 193 -7.12 17.29 -2.08
CA GLY A 193 -7.36 18.65 -1.60
C GLY A 193 -6.11 19.36 -1.09
N GLN A 194 -6.31 20.59 -0.63
CA GLN A 194 -5.24 21.47 -0.13
C GLN A 194 -4.77 21.06 1.27
N GLU A 195 -5.65 20.45 2.07
CA GLU A 195 -5.28 19.97 3.39
C GLU A 195 -4.50 18.66 3.31
N ALA A 196 -3.42 18.56 4.09
CA ALA A 196 -2.73 17.29 4.28
C ALA A 196 -3.62 16.33 5.06
N ARG A 197 -4.21 15.39 4.34
CA ARG A 197 -5.05 14.35 4.91
C ARG A 197 -4.64 13.00 4.34
N LEU A 198 -4.58 12.00 5.21
CA LEU A 198 -4.45 10.60 4.82
C LEU A 198 -5.70 9.85 5.25
N PHE A 199 -6.00 8.79 4.51
CA PHE A 199 -7.12 7.89 4.73
C PHE A 199 -6.58 6.50 4.94
N VAL A 200 -7.21 5.75 5.85
CA VAL A 200 -6.94 4.33 6.08
C VAL A 200 -8.26 3.58 6.16
N CYS A 201 -8.30 2.35 5.65
CA CYS A 201 -9.49 1.52 5.74
C CYS A 201 -9.16 0.03 5.85
N GLY A 202 -10.13 -0.71 6.37
CA GLY A 202 -10.09 -2.16 6.48
C GLY A 202 -8.91 -2.66 7.30
N GLY A 203 -8.35 -3.79 6.84
CA GLY A 203 -7.37 -4.57 7.59
C GLY A 203 -8.04 -5.51 8.58
N HIS A 204 -7.27 -6.02 9.53
CA HIS A 204 -7.76 -6.79 10.68
C HIS A 204 -7.22 -6.18 11.98
N ASP A 205 -7.99 -6.30 13.05
CA ASP A 205 -7.74 -5.63 14.35
C ASP A 205 -7.16 -6.55 15.43
N THR A 206 -7.21 -7.86 15.21
CA THR A 206 -6.59 -8.89 16.04
C THR A 206 -5.43 -9.56 15.30
N SER A 207 -4.66 -10.41 15.97
CA SER A 207 -3.69 -11.28 15.29
C SER A 207 -4.35 -12.31 14.36
N TYR A 208 -5.68 -12.47 14.40
CA TYR A 208 -6.42 -13.38 13.54
C TYR A 208 -6.98 -12.67 12.30
N VAL A 209 -6.56 -13.11 11.11
CA VAL A 209 -7.01 -12.60 9.81
C VAL A 209 -8.50 -12.84 9.51
N SER A 210 -9.19 -13.68 10.30
CA SER A 210 -10.63 -13.94 10.17
C SER A 210 -11.52 -12.76 10.55
N HIS A 211 -10.95 -11.69 11.12
CA HIS A 211 -11.67 -10.48 11.53
C HIS A 211 -11.34 -9.30 10.60
N ALA A 212 -11.78 -9.40 9.34
CA ALA A 212 -11.68 -8.27 8.43
C ALA A 212 -12.52 -7.09 8.93
N CYS A 213 -11.97 -5.89 8.84
CA CYS A 213 -12.61 -4.65 9.23
C CYS A 213 -13.26 -3.96 8.02
N ASP A 214 -14.39 -3.31 8.24
CA ASP A 214 -15.06 -2.43 7.27
C ASP A 214 -14.80 -0.94 7.56
N THR A 215 -14.26 -0.63 8.74
CA THR A 215 -14.11 0.74 9.22
C THR A 215 -13.08 1.52 8.41
N ALA A 216 -13.35 2.81 8.24
CA ALA A 216 -12.46 3.77 7.63
C ALA A 216 -12.22 4.98 8.53
N GLU A 217 -11.02 5.55 8.43
CA GLU A 217 -10.61 6.70 9.23
C GLU A 217 -9.75 7.64 8.39
N ALA A 218 -9.73 8.92 8.74
CA ALA A 218 -8.80 9.88 8.14
C ALA A 218 -8.05 10.65 9.21
N LEU A 219 -6.76 10.87 8.97
CA LEU A 219 -5.95 11.76 9.76
C LEU A 219 -5.88 13.11 9.06
N ARG A 220 -6.25 14.16 9.80
CA ARG A 220 -6.00 15.54 9.40
C ARG A 220 -4.69 16.01 10.01
N LEU A 221 -3.79 16.51 9.15
CA LEU A 221 -2.54 17.14 9.53
C LEU A 221 -2.71 18.65 9.38
N SER A 222 -2.57 19.38 10.47
CA SER A 222 -2.71 20.84 10.49
C SER A 222 -1.61 21.49 11.34
N GLY A 223 -1.40 22.79 11.19
CA GLY A 223 -0.44 23.53 12.03
C GLY A 223 -0.78 23.46 13.52
N SER A 224 -2.04 23.25 13.88
CA SER A 224 -2.51 23.05 15.26
C SER A 224 -2.35 21.60 15.78
N GLY A 225 -1.79 20.70 14.97
CA GLY A 225 -1.60 19.29 15.31
C GLY A 225 -2.30 18.32 14.36
N ALA A 226 -2.22 17.04 14.73
CA ALA A 226 -2.79 15.92 13.99
C ALA A 226 -4.00 15.35 14.73
N ALA A 227 -5.05 14.94 14.02
CA ALA A 227 -6.22 14.31 14.63
C ALA A 227 -6.86 13.29 13.69
N TRP A 228 -7.17 12.11 14.24
CA TRP A 228 -7.93 11.07 13.54
C TRP A 228 -9.43 11.32 13.66
N GLN A 229 -10.13 11.04 12.57
CA GLN A 229 -11.59 11.14 12.49
C GLN A 229 -12.14 9.84 11.90
N ARG A 230 -13.18 9.31 12.54
CA ARG A 230 -13.96 8.18 12.01
C ARG A 230 -14.74 8.60 10.78
N LEU A 231 -14.73 7.76 9.76
CA LEU A 231 -15.52 7.90 8.55
C LEU A 231 -16.59 6.80 8.48
N PRO A 232 -17.58 6.93 7.59
CA PRO A 232 -18.52 5.85 7.31
C PRO A 232 -17.80 4.57 6.90
N SER A 233 -18.29 3.43 7.38
CA SER A 233 -17.74 2.11 7.07
C SER A 233 -18.01 1.71 5.61
N MET A 234 -17.10 0.92 5.05
CA MET A 234 -17.30 0.20 3.79
C MET A 234 -18.49 -0.74 3.88
N THR A 235 -19.04 -1.13 2.74
CA THR A 235 -20.13 -2.11 2.67
C THR A 235 -19.60 -3.53 2.89
N THR A 236 -18.38 -3.80 2.42
CA THR A 236 -17.71 -5.10 2.58
C THR A 236 -16.49 -4.97 3.48
N PRO A 237 -16.44 -5.69 4.62
CA PRO A 237 -15.22 -5.81 5.40
C PRO A 237 -14.09 -6.43 4.56
N ARG A 238 -12.87 -5.86 4.63
CA ARG A 238 -11.75 -6.32 3.80
C ARG A 238 -10.39 -6.14 4.48
N HIS A 239 -9.52 -7.12 4.33
CA HIS A 239 -8.07 -7.02 4.55
C HIS A 239 -7.32 -7.47 3.29
N ALA A 240 -6.01 -7.23 3.23
CA ALA A 240 -5.15 -7.56 2.09
C ALA A 240 -5.68 -6.99 0.76
N HIS A 241 -6.25 -5.79 0.83
CA HIS A 241 -6.83 -5.05 -0.29
C HIS A 241 -5.96 -3.83 -0.61
N SER A 242 -6.22 -3.20 -1.75
CA SER A 242 -5.55 -1.95 -2.13
C SER A 242 -6.54 -0.77 -2.10
N ALA A 243 -6.03 0.41 -1.78
CA ALA A 243 -6.74 1.67 -1.90
C ALA A 243 -5.93 2.66 -2.74
N VAL A 244 -6.60 3.39 -3.62
CA VAL A 244 -5.97 4.41 -4.45
C VAL A 244 -6.84 5.64 -4.52
N THR A 245 -6.20 6.80 -4.64
CA THR A 245 -6.87 8.06 -4.89
C THR A 245 -7.07 8.23 -6.39
N LEU A 246 -8.32 8.27 -6.85
CA LEU A 246 -8.68 8.41 -8.26
C LEU A 246 -9.73 9.51 -8.41
N GLU A 247 -9.43 10.50 -9.26
CA GLU A 247 -10.38 11.58 -9.64
C GLU A 247 -11.10 12.25 -8.46
N GLY A 248 -10.37 12.58 -7.39
CA GLY A 248 -10.96 13.25 -6.22
C GLY A 248 -11.64 12.30 -5.22
N SER A 249 -11.54 10.99 -5.45
CA SER A 249 -12.17 9.96 -4.63
C SER A 249 -11.19 8.88 -4.21
N ILE A 250 -11.63 7.98 -3.31
CA ILE A 250 -10.84 6.84 -2.87
C ILE A 250 -11.50 5.57 -3.37
N VAL A 251 -10.77 4.74 -4.10
CA VAL A 251 -11.24 3.47 -4.63
C VAL A 251 -10.53 2.35 -3.90
N VAL A 252 -11.29 1.37 -3.41
CA VAL A 252 -10.79 0.15 -2.77
C VAL A 252 -11.12 -1.08 -3.60
N CYS A 253 -10.15 -1.96 -3.81
CA CYS A 253 -10.28 -3.11 -4.70
C CYS A 253 -9.92 -4.42 -4.00
N GLY A 254 -10.80 -5.41 -4.12
CA GLY A 254 -10.60 -6.79 -3.69
C GLY A 254 -10.28 -6.97 -2.21
N GLY A 255 -9.45 -7.97 -1.92
CA GLY A 255 -9.10 -8.40 -0.56
C GLY A 255 -9.90 -9.62 -0.12
N SER A 256 -9.85 -9.89 1.18
CA SER A 256 -10.58 -10.97 1.83
C SER A 256 -11.45 -10.43 2.96
N ASN A 257 -12.67 -10.97 3.08
CA ASN A 257 -13.64 -10.60 4.11
C ASN A 257 -13.49 -11.44 5.40
N GLY A 258 -12.47 -12.32 5.47
CA GLY A 258 -12.17 -13.15 6.64
C GLY A 258 -13.03 -14.42 6.78
N VAL A 259 -14.13 -14.55 6.03
CA VAL A 259 -15.07 -15.68 6.11
C VAL A 259 -15.09 -16.48 4.80
N ASP A 260 -15.22 -15.78 3.67
CA ASP A 260 -15.18 -16.32 2.32
C ASP A 260 -13.85 -15.98 1.66
N ARG A 261 -13.48 -16.78 0.65
CA ARG A 261 -12.29 -16.57 -0.17
C ARG A 261 -12.24 -15.14 -0.74
N ASN A 262 -11.05 -14.73 -1.18
CA ASN A 262 -10.79 -13.47 -1.87
C ASN A 262 -11.97 -13.02 -2.75
N HIS A 263 -12.37 -11.76 -2.62
CA HIS A 263 -13.46 -11.20 -3.41
C HIS A 263 -12.93 -10.19 -4.42
N SER A 264 -13.69 -9.98 -5.50
CA SER A 264 -13.35 -9.03 -6.56
C SER A 264 -14.09 -7.70 -6.46
N SER A 265 -14.85 -7.47 -5.38
CA SER A 265 -15.64 -6.25 -5.23
C SER A 265 -14.78 -4.99 -5.17
N VAL A 266 -15.27 -3.95 -5.85
CA VAL A 266 -14.67 -2.61 -5.87
C VAL A 266 -15.67 -1.65 -5.24
N GLU A 267 -15.20 -0.82 -4.32
CA GLU A 267 -16.01 0.23 -3.70
C GLU A 267 -15.31 1.57 -3.84
N HIS A 268 -16.09 2.63 -3.94
CA HIS A 268 -15.64 4.00 -4.06
C HIS A 268 -16.18 4.83 -2.90
N PHE A 269 -15.30 5.59 -2.25
CA PHE A 269 -15.65 6.56 -1.22
C PHE A 269 -15.54 7.97 -1.79
N ASP A 270 -16.68 8.64 -1.85
CA ASP A 270 -16.75 10.06 -2.19
C ASP A 270 -16.43 10.92 -0.96
N TRP A 271 -15.41 11.77 -1.08
CA TRP A 271 -14.96 12.60 0.04
C TRP A 271 -15.93 13.75 0.36
N ALA A 272 -16.69 14.24 -0.63
CA ALA A 272 -17.59 15.38 -0.45
C ALA A 272 -18.89 14.96 0.25
N SER A 273 -19.53 13.90 -0.23
CA SER A 273 -20.76 13.34 0.35
C SER A 273 -20.51 12.42 1.55
N ARG A 274 -19.26 11.95 1.74
CA ARG A 274 -18.89 10.99 2.78
C ARG A 274 -19.68 9.68 2.64
N SER A 275 -19.82 9.17 1.44
CA SER A 275 -20.58 7.94 1.19
C SER A 275 -19.78 6.94 0.37
N TRP A 276 -20.00 5.66 0.68
CA TRP A 276 -19.53 4.56 -0.14
C TRP A 276 -20.55 4.24 -1.23
N SER A 277 -20.06 3.85 -2.41
CA SER A 277 -20.86 3.31 -3.49
C SER A 277 -20.13 2.15 -4.17
N PRO A 278 -20.84 1.11 -4.62
CA PRO A 278 -20.21 0.01 -5.33
C PRO A 278 -19.79 0.45 -6.74
N LEU A 279 -18.65 -0.05 -7.19
CA LEU A 279 -18.20 0.01 -8.58
C LEU A 279 -18.25 -1.40 -9.20
N PRO A 280 -18.13 -1.53 -10.53
CA PRO A 280 -18.02 -2.83 -11.18
C PRO A 280 -16.88 -3.67 -10.57
N SER A 281 -17.17 -4.95 -10.28
CA SER A 281 -16.18 -5.89 -9.74
C SER A 281 -15.05 -6.16 -10.75
N MET A 282 -13.88 -6.54 -10.22
CA MET A 282 -12.77 -7.04 -11.04
C MET A 282 -13.16 -8.38 -11.69
N SER A 283 -12.56 -8.69 -12.84
CA SER A 283 -12.63 -10.01 -13.45
C SER A 283 -12.05 -11.06 -12.50
N VAL A 284 -12.69 -12.23 -12.44
CA VAL A 284 -12.29 -13.42 -11.66
C VAL A 284 -12.07 -14.58 -12.62
#